data_AF-G1CRM6-F1
#
_entry.id   AF-G1CRM6-F1
#
_cell.length_a   1.000
_cell.length_b   1.000
_cell.length_c   1.000
_cell.angle_alpha   90.00
_cell.angle_beta   90.00
_cell.angle_gamma   90.00
#
_symmetry.space_group_name_H-M   'P 1'
#
loop_
_entity.id
_entity.type
_entity.pdbx_description
1 polymer ?
#
loop_
_entity_poly.entity_id
_entity_poly.type
_entity_poly.pdbx_seq_one_letter_code
_entity_poly.pdbx_strand_id
1 'polypeptide(L)'
;MKVNALQVAAILCFSLYLTNLSDAHTSGGINEPIFTKLCAALQLTDGQVSIRPAVVPSPVEPEDLYGLNMSIAAKDWQTAFVKSKDGDKTWEQIPLAAGINTDWSSRWSTWAKVALHLTNNENKNAVKKQAGLDNAPSDKLLEIRHEIAPIADPAYDTCTEYVANKQKPDKDAAIIGEIRKAVYDDTVTPKANDDIEKAFNGAANTPAAGCESGNPALATKTLLGAACCAFLTVNLLTPKVCDKHAEALTWETANYSTLATYKQLRQLCPTAHKTELTL
;
A
#
# COMPACT_ATOMS: atom_id res chain seq x y z
N MET A 1 8.37 -4.48 -17.05
CA MET A 1 8.34 -3.12 -17.65
C MET A 1 8.43 -2.13 -16.49
N LYS A 2 9.43 -1.23 -16.48
CA LYS A 2 9.56 -0.21 -15.43
C LYS A 2 8.64 0.94 -15.75
N VAL A 3 7.73 1.27 -14.85
CA VAL A 3 6.79 2.38 -15.03
C VAL A 3 7.17 3.50 -14.07
N ASN A 4 7.35 4.72 -14.59
CA ASN A 4 7.85 5.87 -13.85
C ASN A 4 6.73 6.89 -13.55
N ALA A 5 6.93 7.77 -12.56
CA ALA A 5 5.98 8.84 -12.18
C ALA A 5 5.52 9.71 -13.38
N LEU A 6 6.34 9.78 -14.43
CA LEU A 6 6.03 10.41 -15.71
C LEU A 6 4.82 9.76 -16.42
N GLN A 7 4.61 8.46 -16.26
CA GLN A 7 3.46 7.74 -16.84
C GLN A 7 2.16 7.95 -16.06
N VAL A 8 2.22 8.16 -14.73
CA VAL A 8 1.05 8.58 -13.93
C VAL A 8 0.65 10.02 -14.28
N ALA A 9 1.64 10.91 -14.43
CA ALA A 9 1.42 12.25 -14.96
C ALA A 9 0.86 12.21 -16.39
N ALA A 10 1.29 11.26 -17.23
CA ALA A 10 0.75 11.08 -18.57
C ALA A 10 -0.72 10.65 -18.55
N ILE A 11 -1.19 9.86 -17.57
CA ILE A 11 -2.61 9.50 -17.41
C ILE A 11 -3.44 10.75 -17.09
N LEU A 12 -2.97 11.63 -16.20
CA LEU A 12 -3.59 12.93 -15.88
C LEU A 12 -3.55 13.92 -17.06
N CYS A 13 -2.45 13.97 -17.81
CA CYS A 13 -2.34 14.78 -19.02
C CYS A 13 -3.20 14.23 -20.16
N PHE A 14 -3.42 12.92 -20.23
CA PHE A 14 -4.26 12.27 -21.23
C PHE A 14 -5.74 12.62 -21.02
N SER A 15 -6.22 12.58 -19.78
CA SER A 15 -7.58 13.03 -19.45
C SER A 15 -7.77 14.54 -19.69
N LEU A 16 -6.72 15.36 -19.52
CA LEU A 16 -6.71 16.79 -19.89
C LEU A 16 -6.57 17.06 -21.42
N TYR A 17 -5.99 16.13 -22.18
CA TYR A 17 -5.83 16.26 -23.62
C TYR A 17 -7.13 15.90 -24.37
N LEU A 18 -7.88 14.93 -23.87
CA LEU A 18 -9.16 14.51 -24.45
C LEU A 18 -10.25 15.59 -24.40
N THR A 19 -10.14 16.58 -23.51
CA THR A 19 -11.09 17.72 -23.45
C THR A 19 -10.90 18.74 -24.58
N ASN A 20 -9.85 18.61 -25.41
CA ASN A 20 -9.49 19.56 -26.47
C ASN A 20 -9.64 18.98 -27.90
N LEU A 21 -10.23 17.80 -28.08
CA LEU A 21 -10.44 17.23 -29.42
C LEU A 21 -11.75 17.78 -30.04
N SER A 22 -11.63 18.90 -30.76
CA SER A 22 -12.69 19.47 -31.60
C SER A 22 -12.41 19.27 -33.10
N ASP A 23 -13.48 18.96 -33.84
CA ASP A 23 -13.70 19.13 -35.30
C ASP A 23 -12.67 18.57 -36.31
N ALA A 24 -12.17 17.34 -36.11
CA ALA A 24 -11.51 16.58 -37.19
C ALA A 24 -12.38 15.43 -37.67
N HIS A 25 -12.51 15.26 -39.00
CA HIS A 25 -13.20 14.12 -39.61
C HIS A 25 -12.63 12.82 -39.05
N THR A 26 -13.48 12.03 -38.38
CA THR A 26 -13.04 10.82 -37.70
C THR A 26 -12.63 9.79 -38.75
N SER A 27 -11.34 9.42 -38.76
CA SER A 27 -10.76 8.45 -39.69
C SER A 27 -10.24 7.23 -38.95
N GLY A 28 -10.10 6.09 -39.64
CA GLY A 28 -9.55 4.88 -39.04
C GLY A 28 -8.15 5.13 -38.48
N GLY A 29 -7.92 4.74 -37.23
CA GLY A 29 -6.65 4.88 -36.52
C GLY A 29 -6.36 6.29 -35.99
N ILE A 30 -7.32 7.22 -36.02
CA ILE A 30 -7.08 8.60 -35.59
C ILE A 30 -6.58 8.71 -34.14
N ASN A 31 -6.99 7.78 -33.27
CA ASN A 31 -6.55 7.73 -31.88
C ASN A 31 -5.54 6.59 -31.60
N GLU A 32 -4.95 5.96 -32.62
CA GLU A 32 -3.95 4.89 -32.45
C GLU A 32 -2.74 5.29 -31.59
N PRO A 33 -2.16 6.51 -31.73
CA PRO A 33 -1.07 6.96 -30.84
C PRO A 33 -1.51 7.09 -29.38
N ILE A 34 -2.75 7.52 -29.17
CA ILE A 34 -3.40 7.76 -27.88
C ILE A 34 -3.76 6.40 -27.25
N PHE A 35 -4.21 5.45 -28.07
CA PHE A 35 -4.57 4.09 -27.66
C PHE A 35 -3.39 3.32 -27.06
N THR A 36 -2.19 3.48 -27.62
CA THR A 36 -0.97 2.85 -27.08
C THR A 36 -0.68 3.31 -25.64
N LYS A 37 -1.00 4.56 -25.30
CA LYS A 37 -0.83 5.10 -23.94
C LYS A 37 -1.90 4.58 -22.99
N LEU A 38 -3.15 4.48 -23.47
CA LEU A 38 -4.22 3.81 -22.73
C LEU A 38 -3.83 2.36 -22.39
N CYS A 39 -3.28 1.61 -23.35
CA CYS A 39 -2.84 0.24 -23.11
C CYS A 39 -1.78 0.12 -22.00
N ALA A 40 -0.82 1.04 -21.95
CA ALA A 40 0.17 1.08 -20.88
C ALA A 40 -0.47 1.30 -19.50
N ALA A 41 -1.52 2.12 -19.41
CA ALA A 41 -2.25 2.35 -18.17
C ALA A 41 -3.13 1.14 -17.77
N LEU A 42 -3.81 0.51 -18.74
CA LEU A 42 -4.59 -0.71 -18.49
C LEU A 42 -3.69 -1.87 -18.02
N GLN A 43 -2.47 -1.97 -18.55
CA GLN A 43 -1.47 -2.96 -18.11
C GLN A 43 -1.05 -2.84 -16.64
N LEU A 44 -1.23 -1.66 -16.02
CA LEU A 44 -0.97 -1.48 -14.59
C LEU A 44 -1.98 -2.20 -13.71
N THR A 45 -3.13 -2.60 -14.29
CA THR A 45 -4.19 -3.30 -13.58
C THR A 45 -4.15 -4.82 -13.78
N ASP A 46 -3.33 -5.30 -14.73
CA ASP A 46 -3.18 -6.71 -15.06
C ASP A 46 -2.32 -7.48 -14.05
N GLY A 47 -2.53 -8.80 -14.02
CA GLY A 47 -1.53 -9.75 -13.53
C GLY A 47 -1.07 -9.49 -12.10
N GLN A 48 0.18 -9.87 -11.81
CA GLN A 48 0.81 -9.60 -10.53
C GLN A 48 1.62 -8.31 -10.62
N VAL A 49 1.22 -7.29 -9.87
CA VAL A 49 1.98 -6.05 -9.72
C VAL A 49 2.74 -6.09 -8.40
N SER A 50 4.00 -5.67 -8.42
CA SER A 50 4.82 -5.51 -7.22
C SER A 50 5.47 -4.13 -7.19
N ILE A 51 5.65 -3.57 -5.99
CA ILE A 51 6.20 -2.23 -5.81
C ILE A 51 7.64 -2.33 -5.34
N ARG A 52 8.52 -1.49 -5.90
CA ARG A 52 9.93 -1.40 -5.54
C ARG A 52 10.33 0.00 -5.04
N PRO A 53 11.18 0.07 -3.99
CA PRO A 53 11.70 -1.05 -3.20
C PRO A 53 10.59 -1.75 -2.41
N ALA A 54 10.78 -3.05 -2.13
CA ALA A 54 9.79 -3.82 -1.38
C ALA A 54 9.54 -3.13 -0.03
N VAL A 55 8.27 -3.09 0.38
CA VAL A 55 7.90 -2.52 1.69
C VAL A 55 8.62 -3.33 2.78
N VAL A 56 9.63 -2.74 3.40
CA VAL A 56 10.35 -3.38 4.49
C VAL A 56 9.37 -3.54 5.66
N PRO A 57 9.26 -4.74 6.26
CA PRO A 57 8.44 -4.93 7.45
C PRO A 57 8.89 -3.92 8.52
N SER A 58 7.95 -3.47 9.34
CA SER A 58 8.33 -2.63 10.48
C SER A 58 9.38 -3.39 11.31
N PRO A 59 10.40 -2.70 11.86
CA PRO A 59 11.26 -3.30 12.85
C PRO A 59 10.35 -3.78 13.99
N VAL A 60 10.62 -5.00 14.43
CA VAL A 60 10.03 -5.51 15.67
C VAL A 60 10.71 -4.78 16.81
N GLU A 61 9.95 -4.44 17.85
CA GLU A 61 10.53 -3.92 19.09
C GLU A 61 11.67 -4.87 19.52
N PRO A 62 12.88 -4.38 19.82
CA PRO A 62 14.03 -5.23 20.12
C PRO A 62 13.94 -5.79 21.55
N GLU A 63 12.90 -6.58 21.79
CA GLU A 63 12.58 -7.19 23.09
C GLU A 63 13.74 -8.02 23.64
N ASP A 64 14.50 -8.69 22.77
CA ASP A 64 15.70 -9.44 23.16
C ASP A 64 16.79 -8.54 23.75
N LEU A 65 17.01 -7.36 23.18
CA LEU A 65 18.00 -6.39 23.67
C LEU A 65 17.56 -5.79 25.00
N TYR A 66 16.27 -5.46 25.14
CA TYR A 66 15.72 -4.96 26.39
C TYR A 66 15.71 -6.03 27.48
N GLY A 67 15.36 -7.26 27.11
CA GLY A 67 15.45 -8.47 27.93
C GLY A 67 16.85 -8.65 28.46
N LEU A 68 17.84 -8.57 27.58
CA LEU A 68 19.24 -8.70 27.95
C LEU A 68 19.66 -7.59 28.91
N ASN A 69 19.41 -6.32 28.57
CA ASN A 69 19.74 -5.17 29.41
C ASN A 69 19.10 -5.26 30.80
N MET A 70 17.83 -5.65 30.88
CA MET A 70 17.13 -5.86 32.15
C MET A 70 17.70 -7.05 32.93
N SER A 71 18.01 -8.17 32.27
CA SER A 71 18.48 -9.41 32.94
C SER A 71 19.81 -9.26 33.67
N ILE A 72 20.66 -8.34 33.19
CA ILE A 72 21.99 -8.02 33.74
C ILE A 72 22.00 -6.75 34.60
N ALA A 73 20.87 -6.04 34.68
CA ALA A 73 20.75 -4.86 35.53
C ALA A 73 20.87 -5.21 37.02
N ALA A 74 21.11 -4.21 37.86
CA ALA A 74 21.06 -4.38 39.31
C ALA A 74 19.69 -4.93 39.75
N LYS A 75 19.66 -5.75 40.81
CA LYS A 75 18.43 -6.42 41.24
C LYS A 75 17.31 -5.43 41.58
N ASP A 76 17.65 -4.32 42.23
CA ASP A 76 16.70 -3.25 42.57
C ASP A 76 16.02 -2.68 41.32
N TRP A 77 16.77 -2.54 40.21
CA TRP A 77 16.22 -2.12 38.92
C TRP A 77 15.26 -3.15 38.35
N GLN A 78 15.63 -4.43 38.38
CA GLN A 78 14.78 -5.52 37.87
C GLN A 78 13.44 -5.56 38.61
N THR A 79 13.44 -5.32 39.92
CA THR A 79 12.24 -5.34 40.75
C THR A 79 11.47 -4.03 40.77
N ALA A 80 12.01 -2.93 40.25
CA ALA A 80 11.34 -1.62 40.27
C ALA A 80 10.04 -1.58 39.46
N PHE A 81 9.86 -2.53 38.53
CA PHE A 81 8.73 -2.54 37.59
C PHE A 81 7.73 -3.66 37.83
N VAL A 82 7.99 -4.53 38.80
CA VAL A 82 7.16 -5.70 39.09
C VAL A 82 6.94 -5.84 40.58
N LYS A 83 5.78 -6.35 40.95
CA LYS A 83 5.49 -6.71 42.33
C LYS A 83 4.99 -8.13 42.41
N SER A 84 5.37 -8.77 43.50
CA SER A 84 4.94 -10.11 43.86
C SER A 84 3.50 -10.11 44.37
N LYS A 85 2.80 -11.18 44.05
CA LYS A 85 1.51 -11.57 44.58
C LYS A 85 1.64 -12.98 45.16
N ASP A 86 0.87 -13.23 46.22
CA ASP A 86 0.76 -14.55 46.85
C ASP A 86 2.09 -15.18 47.30
N GLY A 87 3.02 -14.36 47.81
CA GLY A 87 4.32 -14.83 48.32
C GLY A 87 5.23 -15.35 47.21
N ASP A 88 5.42 -14.55 46.15
CA ASP A 88 6.29 -14.78 44.98
C ASP A 88 5.81 -15.86 44.00
N LYS A 89 4.59 -16.37 44.21
CA LYS A 89 3.97 -17.35 43.30
C LYS A 89 3.50 -16.73 42.00
N THR A 90 3.07 -15.47 42.03
CA THR A 90 2.64 -14.73 40.86
C THR A 90 3.25 -13.33 40.87
N TRP A 91 3.44 -12.76 39.68
CA TRP A 91 4.04 -11.43 39.52
C TRP A 91 3.15 -10.59 38.60
N GLU A 92 3.10 -9.29 38.86
CA GLU A 92 2.42 -8.34 37.98
C GLU A 92 3.23 -7.06 37.77
N GLN A 93 2.93 -6.36 36.67
CA GLN A 93 3.54 -5.07 36.37
C GLN A 93 3.10 -4.02 37.39
N ILE A 94 4.04 -3.16 37.80
CA ILE A 94 3.75 -1.95 38.55
C ILE A 94 3.29 -0.89 37.54
N PRO A 95 2.11 -0.26 37.72
CA PRO A 95 1.66 0.81 36.84
C PRO A 95 2.54 2.05 36.99
N LEU A 96 2.66 2.83 35.92
CA LEU A 96 3.39 4.11 35.93
C LEU A 96 2.77 5.05 36.98
N ALA A 97 3.60 5.56 37.89
CA ALA A 97 3.18 6.53 38.90
C ALA A 97 3.13 7.95 38.33
N ALA A 98 2.28 8.81 38.90
CA ALA A 98 2.27 10.23 38.55
C ALA A 98 3.59 10.92 38.96
N GLY A 99 4.05 11.88 38.15
CA GLY A 99 5.25 12.67 38.44
C GLY A 99 6.58 12.04 38.00
N ILE A 100 6.56 10.89 37.34
CA ILE A 100 7.73 10.32 36.65
C ILE A 100 8.08 11.20 35.44
N ASN A 101 9.38 11.36 35.15
CA ASN A 101 9.83 12.17 34.01
C ASN A 101 9.39 11.58 32.66
N THR A 102 9.43 12.39 31.60
CA THR A 102 8.94 12.00 30.27
C THR A 102 9.70 10.84 29.65
N ASP A 103 11.02 10.79 29.84
CA ASP A 103 11.88 9.73 29.32
C ASP A 103 11.49 8.36 29.89
N TRP A 104 11.40 8.26 31.22
CA TRP A 104 10.96 7.06 31.91
C TRP A 104 9.51 6.71 31.63
N SER A 105 8.63 7.72 31.55
CA SER A 105 7.22 7.50 31.22
C SER A 105 7.07 6.83 29.86
N SER A 106 7.89 7.22 28.88
CA SER A 106 7.83 6.65 27.54
C SER A 106 8.24 5.18 27.51
N ARG A 107 9.18 4.75 28.36
CA ARG A 107 9.78 3.40 28.37
C ARG A 107 9.19 2.45 29.41
N TRP A 108 8.37 2.97 30.32
CA TRP A 108 7.87 2.24 31.48
C TRP A 108 7.17 0.93 31.11
N SER A 109 6.30 0.95 30.10
CA SER A 109 5.54 -0.23 29.69
C SER A 109 6.46 -1.35 29.18
N THR A 110 7.46 -1.00 28.37
CA THR A 110 8.48 -1.94 27.88
C THR A 110 9.31 -2.52 29.02
N TRP A 111 9.81 -1.67 29.93
CA TRP A 111 10.56 -2.15 31.09
C TRP A 111 9.74 -3.06 32.00
N ALA A 112 8.47 -2.72 32.26
CA ALA A 112 7.59 -3.53 33.08
C ALA A 112 7.23 -4.87 32.43
N LYS A 113 6.99 -4.89 31.10
CA LYS A 113 6.76 -6.12 30.34
C LYS A 113 7.97 -7.05 30.41
N VAL A 114 9.17 -6.52 30.17
CA VAL A 114 10.40 -7.29 30.20
C VAL A 114 10.73 -7.78 31.61
N ALA A 115 10.63 -6.90 32.62
CA ALA A 115 10.86 -7.28 34.01
C ALA A 115 9.91 -8.40 34.44
N LEU A 116 8.62 -8.33 34.05
CA LEU A 116 7.65 -9.39 34.33
C LEU A 116 8.06 -10.71 33.68
N HIS A 117 8.46 -10.69 32.42
CA HIS A 117 8.91 -11.88 31.70
C HIS A 117 10.11 -12.56 32.38
N LEU A 118 11.03 -11.76 32.95
CA LEU A 118 12.25 -12.21 33.60
C LEU A 118 12.07 -12.65 35.07
N THR A 119 10.87 -12.52 35.64
CA THR A 119 10.57 -13.13 36.96
C THR A 119 10.59 -14.66 36.88
N ASN A 120 10.36 -15.22 35.69
CA ASN A 120 10.62 -16.62 35.40
C ASN A 120 12.13 -16.84 35.14
N ASN A 121 12.76 -17.68 35.96
CA ASN A 121 14.19 -18.01 35.85
C ASN A 121 14.57 -18.71 34.54
N GLU A 122 13.68 -19.52 33.94
CA GLU A 122 13.94 -20.16 32.65
C GLU A 122 14.07 -19.11 31.54
N ASN A 123 13.16 -18.13 31.51
CA ASN A 123 13.21 -17.01 30.57
C ASN A 123 14.48 -16.18 30.76
N LYS A 124 14.81 -15.86 32.02
CA LYS A 124 16.03 -15.10 32.36
C LYS A 124 17.30 -15.81 31.91
N ASN A 125 17.37 -17.13 32.10
CA ASN A 125 18.49 -17.93 31.64
C ASN A 125 18.54 -18.03 30.12
N ALA A 126 17.38 -18.18 29.44
CA ALA A 126 17.29 -18.23 27.99
C ALA A 126 17.83 -16.95 27.34
N VAL A 127 17.43 -15.76 27.83
CA VAL A 127 17.91 -14.46 27.35
C VAL A 127 19.43 -14.33 27.49
N LYS A 128 19.98 -14.70 28.65
CA LYS A 128 21.44 -14.67 28.86
C LYS A 128 22.16 -15.67 27.97
N LYS A 129 21.62 -16.87 27.80
CA LYS A 129 22.19 -17.92 26.95
C LYS A 129 22.23 -17.50 25.47
N GLN A 130 21.17 -16.86 24.99
CA GLN A 130 21.12 -16.33 23.63
C GLN A 130 22.22 -15.29 23.38
N ALA A 131 22.61 -14.53 24.40
CA ALA A 131 23.71 -13.58 24.36
C ALA A 131 25.09 -14.19 24.72
N GLY A 132 25.18 -15.49 24.97
CA GLY A 132 26.43 -16.15 25.40
C GLY A 132 26.89 -15.80 26.81
N LEU A 133 25.97 -15.36 27.68
CA LEU A 133 26.25 -14.88 29.05
C LEU A 133 25.72 -15.80 30.16
N ASP A 134 25.31 -17.02 29.83
CA ASP A 134 24.69 -17.97 30.77
C ASP A 134 25.61 -18.34 31.95
N ASN A 135 26.93 -18.33 31.74
CA ASN A 135 27.93 -18.66 32.76
C ASN A 135 28.81 -17.46 33.17
N ALA A 136 28.45 -16.24 32.76
CA ALA A 136 29.23 -15.05 33.09
C ALA A 136 29.10 -14.71 34.60
N PRO A 137 30.21 -14.51 35.33
CA PRO A 137 30.16 -14.12 36.73
C PRO A 137 29.61 -12.70 36.88
N SER A 138 29.08 -12.38 38.07
CA SER A 138 28.31 -11.15 38.32
C SER A 138 29.09 -9.86 38.07
N ASP A 139 30.40 -9.87 38.30
CA ASP A 139 31.32 -8.78 38.01
C ASP A 139 31.46 -8.53 36.50
N LYS A 140 31.54 -9.60 35.70
CA LYS A 140 31.53 -9.52 34.24
C LYS A 140 30.20 -9.07 33.66
N LEU A 141 29.08 -9.51 34.25
CA LEU A 141 27.76 -9.00 33.86
C LEU A 141 27.62 -7.50 34.12
N LEU A 142 28.22 -6.99 35.21
CA LEU A 142 28.24 -5.57 35.51
C LEU A 142 29.07 -4.78 34.49
N GLU A 143 30.24 -5.29 34.09
CA GLU A 143 31.06 -4.70 33.03
C GLU A 143 30.30 -4.65 31.69
N ILE A 144 29.70 -5.77 31.28
CA ILE A 144 28.92 -5.88 30.04
C ILE A 144 27.69 -4.95 30.04
N ARG A 145 27.09 -4.70 31.20
CA ARG A 145 25.96 -3.77 31.32
C ARG A 145 26.34 -2.36 30.85
N HIS A 146 27.57 -1.91 31.10
CA HIS A 146 28.03 -0.59 30.65
C HIS A 146 28.15 -0.49 29.14
N GLU A 147 28.30 -1.62 28.43
CA GLU A 147 28.31 -1.69 26.96
C GLU A 147 26.90 -1.81 26.38
N ILE A 148 25.99 -2.53 27.06
CA ILE A 148 24.64 -2.80 26.54
C ILE A 148 23.66 -1.65 26.79
N ALA A 149 23.73 -0.99 27.95
CA ALA A 149 22.81 0.08 28.30
C ALA A 149 22.84 1.26 27.29
N PRO A 150 24.01 1.72 26.80
CA PRO A 150 24.08 2.75 25.76
C PRO A 150 23.56 2.33 24.38
N ILE A 151 23.27 1.05 24.16
CA ILE A 151 22.74 0.52 22.90
C ILE A 151 21.22 0.31 23.01
N ALA A 152 20.76 -0.19 24.16
CA ALA A 152 19.34 -0.46 24.41
C ALA A 152 18.48 0.80 24.29
N ASP A 153 18.96 1.91 24.85
CA ASP A 153 18.22 3.16 24.90
C ASP A 153 18.08 3.80 23.50
N PRO A 154 19.14 3.98 22.69
CA PRO A 154 19.00 4.43 21.30
C PRO A 154 18.21 3.48 20.41
N ALA A 155 18.27 2.17 20.65
CA ALA A 155 17.45 1.20 19.92
C ALA A 155 15.95 1.42 20.18
N TYR A 156 15.59 1.77 21.43
CA TYR A 156 14.24 2.17 21.80
C TYR A 156 13.79 3.44 21.09
N ASP A 157 14.62 4.47 21.13
CA ASP A 157 14.29 5.74 20.52
C ASP A 157 14.14 5.59 19.00
N THR A 158 15.07 4.88 18.35
CA THR A 158 15.03 4.60 16.91
C THR A 158 13.80 3.79 16.51
N CYS A 159 13.45 2.74 17.29
CA CYS A 159 12.27 1.93 17.00
C CYS A 159 10.97 2.74 17.20
N THR A 160 10.90 3.53 18.26
CA THR A 160 9.74 4.38 18.58
C THR A 160 9.57 5.48 17.54
N GLU A 161 10.65 6.16 17.16
CA GLU A 161 10.65 7.18 16.11
C GLU A 161 10.25 6.58 14.76
N TYR A 162 10.78 5.40 14.41
CA TYR A 162 10.34 4.70 13.21
C TYR A 162 8.84 4.39 13.24
N VAL A 163 8.32 3.86 14.35
CA VAL A 163 6.90 3.51 14.48
C VAL A 163 6.02 4.77 14.40
N ALA A 164 6.43 5.86 15.04
CA ALA A 164 5.69 7.13 15.06
C ALA A 164 5.70 7.83 13.69
N ASN A 165 6.83 7.77 12.98
CA ASN A 165 7.03 8.51 11.72
C ASN A 165 6.88 7.64 10.47
N LYS A 166 6.55 6.35 10.60
CA LYS A 166 6.28 5.50 9.45
C LYS A 166 5.06 6.01 8.71
N GLN A 167 5.28 6.70 7.59
CA GLN A 167 4.32 6.69 6.50
C GLN A 167 4.28 5.26 6.00
N LYS A 168 3.25 4.52 6.39
CA LYS A 168 3.05 3.16 5.91
C LYS A 168 2.87 3.29 4.39
N PRO A 169 3.81 2.78 3.56
CA PRO A 169 3.47 2.60 2.16
C PRO A 169 2.28 1.66 2.19
N ASP A 170 1.20 2.03 1.49
CA ASP A 170 0.09 1.12 1.31
C ASP A 170 0.64 -0.23 0.84
N LYS A 171 0.16 -1.34 1.41
CA LYS A 171 0.55 -2.68 0.93
C LYS A 171 0.36 -2.70 -0.59
N ASP A 172 1.18 -3.45 -1.33
CA ASP A 172 1.06 -3.53 -2.80
C ASP A 172 -0.40 -3.71 -3.25
N ALA A 173 -1.18 -4.55 -2.56
CA ALA A 173 -2.60 -4.75 -2.83
C ALA A 173 -3.47 -3.47 -2.70
N ALA A 174 -3.19 -2.60 -1.73
CA ALA A 174 -3.91 -1.34 -1.55
C ALA A 174 -3.52 -0.31 -2.63
N ILE A 175 -2.24 -0.20 -2.99
CA ILE A 175 -1.81 0.67 -4.10
C ILE A 175 -2.40 0.19 -5.43
N ILE A 176 -2.40 -1.12 -5.67
CA ILE A 176 -3.05 -1.71 -6.85
C ILE A 176 -4.57 -1.44 -6.80
N GLY A 177 -5.18 -1.51 -5.62
CA GLY A 177 -6.57 -1.14 -5.40
C GLY A 177 -6.88 0.29 -5.82
N GLU A 178 -6.04 1.25 -5.44
CA GLU A 178 -6.19 2.67 -5.82
C GLU A 178 -5.96 2.89 -7.33
N ILE A 179 -4.98 2.21 -7.93
CA ILE A 179 -4.79 2.24 -9.39
C ILE A 179 -6.05 1.72 -10.10
N ARG A 180 -6.58 0.57 -9.66
CA ARG A 180 -7.81 0.02 -10.25
C ARG A 180 -9.01 0.92 -10.03
N LYS A 181 -9.12 1.57 -8.87
CA LYS A 181 -10.18 2.53 -8.58
C LYS A 181 -10.11 3.73 -9.52
N ALA A 182 -8.92 4.26 -9.80
CA ALA A 182 -8.76 5.32 -10.80
C ALA A 182 -9.13 4.87 -12.23
N VAL A 183 -8.93 3.59 -12.55
CA VAL A 183 -9.21 3.06 -13.89
C VAL A 183 -10.67 2.64 -14.06
N TYR A 184 -11.31 2.08 -13.03
CA TYR A 184 -12.60 1.39 -13.11
C TYR A 184 -13.66 1.86 -12.10
N ASP A 185 -13.30 2.73 -11.14
CA ASP A 185 -14.07 3.00 -9.92
C ASP A 185 -14.33 1.76 -9.05
N ASP A 186 -13.46 0.77 -9.16
CA ASP A 186 -13.48 -0.43 -8.33
C ASP A 186 -12.05 -0.92 -8.05
N THR A 187 -11.86 -1.62 -6.94
CA THR A 187 -10.59 -2.23 -6.54
C THR A 187 -10.26 -3.52 -7.32
N VAL A 188 -11.19 -3.98 -8.14
CA VAL A 188 -11.06 -5.17 -8.99
C VAL A 188 -11.30 -4.82 -10.47
N THR A 189 -10.77 -5.66 -11.36
CA THR A 189 -11.05 -5.54 -12.80
C THR A 189 -12.50 -5.94 -13.10
N PRO A 190 -13.17 -5.29 -14.09
CA PRO A 190 -14.56 -5.59 -14.45
C PRO A 190 -14.81 -7.08 -14.77
N LYS A 191 -15.90 -7.63 -14.24
CA LYS A 191 -16.35 -9.03 -14.47
C LYS A 191 -17.81 -9.14 -14.92
N ALA A 192 -18.59 -8.08 -14.76
CA ALA A 192 -19.98 -7.97 -15.21
C ALA A 192 -20.22 -6.64 -15.95
N ASN A 193 -21.39 -6.49 -16.59
CA ASN A 193 -21.78 -5.24 -17.24
C ASN A 193 -21.91 -4.09 -16.23
N ASP A 194 -22.49 -4.37 -15.05
CA ASP A 194 -22.65 -3.40 -13.96
C ASP A 194 -21.30 -2.82 -13.49
N ASP A 195 -20.19 -3.54 -13.66
CA ASP A 195 -18.86 -3.03 -13.35
C ASP A 195 -18.39 -1.96 -14.37
N ILE A 196 -18.90 -2.00 -15.60
CA ILE A 196 -18.60 -0.99 -16.62
C ILE A 196 -19.37 0.30 -16.35
N GLU A 197 -20.58 0.20 -15.80
CA GLU A 197 -21.40 1.37 -15.44
C GLU A 197 -20.70 2.25 -14.39
N LYS A 198 -19.98 1.62 -13.46
CA LYS A 198 -19.18 2.32 -12.42
C LYS A 198 -18.15 3.28 -12.99
N ALA A 199 -17.70 3.07 -14.23
CA ALA A 199 -16.74 3.94 -14.90
C ALA A 199 -17.24 5.40 -15.10
N PHE A 200 -18.55 5.63 -14.95
CA PHE A 200 -19.21 6.91 -15.18
C PHE A 200 -19.82 7.49 -13.90
N ASN A 201 -20.00 8.82 -13.85
CA ASN A 201 -20.61 9.52 -12.71
C ASN A 201 -22.15 9.61 -12.79
N GLY A 202 -22.80 8.68 -13.48
CA GLY A 202 -24.24 8.67 -13.73
C GLY A 202 -24.61 7.92 -15.01
N ALA A 203 -25.88 8.03 -15.40
CA ALA A 203 -26.44 7.34 -16.56
C ALA A 203 -25.76 7.74 -17.89
N ALA A 204 -24.91 6.86 -18.42
CA ALA A 204 -24.23 7.02 -19.70
C ALA A 204 -24.84 6.10 -20.78
N ASN A 205 -26.16 6.19 -20.97
CA ASN A 205 -26.88 5.31 -21.92
C ASN A 205 -26.62 5.66 -23.40
N THR A 206 -25.92 6.76 -23.67
CA THR A 206 -25.46 7.17 -25.01
C THR A 206 -24.09 7.85 -24.88
N PRO A 207 -23.29 7.93 -25.96
CA PRO A 207 -22.04 8.69 -25.92
C PRO A 207 -22.24 10.16 -25.56
N ALA A 208 -23.28 10.82 -26.08
CA ALA A 208 -23.57 12.21 -25.71
C ALA A 208 -23.88 12.34 -24.19
N ALA A 209 -24.61 11.39 -23.61
CA ALA A 209 -24.89 11.37 -22.18
C ALA A 209 -23.60 11.11 -21.34
N GLY A 210 -22.73 10.21 -21.78
CA GLY A 210 -21.50 9.89 -21.07
C GLY A 210 -20.39 10.93 -21.22
N CYS A 211 -20.21 11.46 -22.42
CA CYS A 211 -19.01 12.18 -22.85
C CYS A 211 -19.19 13.70 -22.92
N GLU A 212 -20.42 14.17 -23.09
CA GLU A 212 -20.72 15.60 -23.28
C GLU A 212 -21.61 16.16 -22.19
N SER A 213 -22.45 15.33 -21.56
CA SER A 213 -23.39 15.77 -20.53
C SER A 213 -22.73 15.88 -19.15
N GLY A 214 -23.04 16.97 -18.42
CA GLY A 214 -22.50 17.26 -17.09
C GLY A 214 -21.36 18.28 -17.10
N ASN A 215 -20.96 18.75 -15.91
CA ASN A 215 -19.79 19.61 -15.72
C ASN A 215 -19.02 19.20 -14.44
N PRO A 216 -17.94 18.39 -14.54
CA PRO A 216 -17.39 17.81 -15.78
C PRO A 216 -18.26 16.67 -16.35
N ALA A 217 -17.97 16.25 -17.59
CA ALA A 217 -18.68 15.14 -18.23
C ALA A 217 -18.60 13.85 -17.40
N LEU A 218 -19.64 13.01 -17.46
CA LEU A 218 -19.75 11.81 -16.61
C LEU A 218 -18.58 10.82 -16.77
N ALA A 219 -18.02 10.72 -17.98
CA ALA A 219 -16.88 9.88 -18.32
C ALA A 219 -15.55 10.30 -17.69
N THR A 220 -15.46 11.51 -17.13
CA THR A 220 -14.22 12.01 -16.50
C THR A 220 -13.90 11.34 -15.17
N LYS A 221 -14.83 10.54 -14.63
CA LYS A 221 -14.69 9.83 -13.37
C LYS A 221 -13.52 8.83 -13.37
N THR A 222 -13.32 8.11 -14.47
CA THR A 222 -12.33 7.04 -14.56
C THR A 222 -11.61 7.03 -15.90
N LEU A 223 -10.46 6.37 -15.96
CA LEU A 223 -9.76 6.16 -17.23
C LEU A 223 -10.59 5.31 -18.21
N LEU A 224 -11.33 4.30 -17.73
CA LEU A 224 -12.20 3.50 -18.60
C LEU A 224 -13.35 4.34 -19.17
N GLY A 225 -13.96 5.22 -18.38
CA GLY A 225 -15.00 6.13 -18.85
C GLY A 225 -14.49 7.04 -19.98
N ALA A 226 -13.31 7.66 -19.77
CA ALA A 226 -12.66 8.46 -20.80
C ALA A 226 -12.28 7.65 -22.04
N ALA A 227 -11.84 6.40 -21.87
CA ALA A 227 -11.55 5.49 -22.97
C ALA A 227 -12.82 5.18 -23.78
N CYS A 228 -13.97 4.97 -23.13
CA CYS A 228 -15.23 4.78 -23.84
C CYS A 228 -15.53 5.95 -24.78
N CYS A 229 -15.33 7.20 -24.33
CA CYS A 229 -15.52 8.38 -25.16
C CYS A 229 -14.52 8.53 -26.30
N ALA A 230 -13.27 8.14 -26.07
CA ALA A 230 -12.21 8.30 -27.05
C ALA A 230 -12.18 7.20 -28.12
N PHE A 231 -12.77 6.03 -27.84
CA PHE A 231 -12.50 4.81 -28.62
C PHE A 231 -13.73 4.05 -29.10
N LEU A 232 -14.91 4.27 -28.52
CA LEU A 232 -16.14 3.60 -28.93
C LEU A 232 -16.93 4.48 -29.91
N THR A 233 -17.69 3.82 -30.77
CA THR A 233 -18.52 4.45 -31.80
C THR A 233 -19.97 3.96 -31.71
N VAL A 234 -20.92 4.69 -32.29
CA VAL A 234 -22.35 4.32 -32.26
C VAL A 234 -22.77 3.38 -33.40
N ASN A 235 -21.85 2.95 -34.27
CA ASN A 235 -22.15 2.09 -35.42
C ASN A 235 -20.94 1.21 -35.77
N LEU A 236 -21.18 -0.05 -36.13
CA LEU A 236 -20.14 -1.05 -36.49
C LEU A 236 -19.28 -0.66 -37.72
N LEU A 237 -19.62 0.43 -38.44
CA LEU A 237 -19.14 0.64 -39.80
C LEU A 237 -18.12 1.75 -40.01
N THR A 238 -17.95 2.75 -39.14
CA THR A 238 -16.79 3.67 -39.20
C THR A 238 -16.86 4.76 -38.13
N PRO A 239 -15.70 5.21 -37.62
CA PRO A 239 -14.34 4.78 -37.94
C PRO A 239 -13.77 3.79 -36.93
N LYS A 240 -12.78 3.01 -37.35
CA LYS A 240 -11.96 2.15 -36.47
C LYS A 240 -11.01 3.03 -35.65
N VAL A 241 -11.52 3.70 -34.62
CA VAL A 241 -10.84 4.82 -33.94
C VAL A 241 -9.55 4.39 -33.22
N CYS A 242 -9.55 3.22 -32.60
CA CYS A 242 -8.44 2.72 -31.78
C CYS A 242 -7.23 2.27 -32.60
N ASP A 243 -7.49 1.57 -33.69
CA ASP A 243 -6.49 0.93 -34.55
C ASP A 243 -7.17 0.70 -35.90
N LYS A 244 -6.56 1.20 -36.98
CA LYS A 244 -7.10 1.10 -38.34
C LYS A 244 -7.22 -0.35 -38.86
N HIS A 245 -6.51 -1.29 -38.24
CA HIS A 245 -6.48 -2.72 -38.58
C HIS A 245 -7.44 -3.55 -37.72
N ALA A 246 -7.94 -3.03 -36.60
CA ALA A 246 -8.86 -3.71 -35.71
C ALA A 246 -10.33 -3.62 -36.18
N GLU A 247 -11.23 -4.31 -35.47
CA GLU A 247 -12.67 -4.06 -35.60
C GLU A 247 -13.07 -2.79 -34.85
N ALA A 248 -14.13 -2.13 -35.32
CA ALA A 248 -14.68 -0.96 -34.63
C ALA A 248 -15.29 -1.39 -33.29
N LEU A 249 -14.95 -0.68 -32.22
CA LEU A 249 -15.56 -0.88 -30.91
C LEU A 249 -16.82 -0.03 -30.82
N THR A 250 -17.88 -0.61 -30.24
CA THR A 250 -19.20 0.02 -30.25
C THR A 250 -19.73 0.29 -28.85
N TRP A 251 -20.32 1.46 -28.71
CA TRP A 251 -21.27 1.78 -27.64
C TRP A 251 -22.61 1.11 -27.96
N GLU A 252 -23.25 0.47 -26.99
CA GLU A 252 -24.55 -0.15 -27.24
C GLU A 252 -25.65 0.88 -27.50
N THR A 253 -26.63 0.52 -28.33
CA THR A 253 -27.75 1.42 -28.61
C THR A 253 -28.58 1.63 -27.35
N ALA A 254 -28.67 2.88 -26.89
CA ALA A 254 -29.47 3.30 -25.73
C ALA A 254 -29.13 2.57 -24.41
N ASN A 255 -27.88 2.11 -24.26
CA ASN A 255 -27.38 1.46 -23.05
C ASN A 255 -25.91 1.83 -22.79
N TYR A 256 -25.36 1.43 -21.64
CA TYR A 256 -23.92 1.48 -21.39
C TYR A 256 -23.15 0.55 -22.35
N SER A 257 -21.85 0.78 -22.50
CA SER A 257 -20.95 -0.21 -23.12
C SER A 257 -20.92 -1.51 -22.31
N THR A 258 -20.80 -2.65 -22.99
CA THR A 258 -20.79 -3.96 -22.30
C THR A 258 -19.40 -4.41 -21.88
N LEU A 259 -19.38 -5.40 -20.98
CA LEU A 259 -18.19 -6.16 -20.66
C LEU A 259 -17.56 -6.80 -21.92
N ALA A 260 -18.36 -7.17 -22.91
CA ALA A 260 -17.86 -7.72 -24.18
C ALA A 260 -17.04 -6.67 -24.95
N THR A 261 -17.56 -5.45 -25.10
CA THR A 261 -16.82 -4.33 -25.70
C THR A 261 -15.54 -4.01 -24.91
N TYR A 262 -15.61 -4.00 -23.58
CA TYR A 262 -14.40 -3.84 -22.74
C TYR A 262 -13.36 -4.94 -23.00
N LYS A 263 -13.79 -6.21 -23.10
CA LYS A 263 -12.88 -7.32 -23.40
C LYS A 263 -12.24 -7.17 -24.77
N GLN A 264 -12.99 -6.71 -25.77
CA GLN A 264 -12.45 -6.40 -27.11
C GLN A 264 -11.43 -5.25 -27.04
N LEU A 265 -11.76 -4.15 -26.36
CA LEU A 265 -10.82 -3.03 -26.10
C LEU A 265 -9.54 -3.56 -25.45
N ARG A 266 -9.66 -4.40 -24.42
CA ARG A 266 -8.54 -4.99 -23.71
C ARG A 266 -7.73 -5.93 -24.61
N GLN A 267 -8.34 -6.70 -25.51
CA GLN A 267 -7.63 -7.61 -26.42
C GLN A 267 -6.71 -6.88 -27.41
N LEU A 268 -7.01 -5.62 -27.73
CA LEU A 268 -6.14 -4.79 -28.55
C LEU A 268 -4.87 -4.31 -27.82
N CYS A 269 -4.84 -4.43 -26.49
CA CYS A 269 -3.69 -4.08 -25.67
C CYS A 269 -2.86 -5.32 -25.31
N PRO A 270 -1.52 -5.26 -25.31
CA PRO A 270 -0.71 -6.37 -24.82
C PRO A 270 -1.02 -6.68 -23.35
N THR A 271 -0.93 -7.94 -22.93
CA THR A 271 -1.16 -8.34 -21.53
C THR A 271 0.13 -8.34 -20.73
N ALA A 272 0.13 -7.71 -19.55
CA ALA A 272 1.24 -7.80 -18.61
C ALA A 272 0.97 -8.92 -17.59
N HIS A 273 1.85 -9.93 -17.53
CA HIS A 273 1.73 -11.00 -16.53
C HIS A 273 2.36 -10.60 -15.19
N LYS A 274 3.44 -9.81 -15.24
CA LYS A 274 4.15 -9.26 -14.09
C LYS A 274 4.58 -7.84 -14.38
N THR A 275 4.23 -6.92 -13.48
CA THR A 275 4.59 -5.50 -13.59
C THR A 275 5.29 -5.06 -12.32
N GLU A 276 6.43 -4.38 -12.47
CA GLU A 276 7.14 -3.78 -11.34
C GLU A 276 6.97 -2.26 -11.41
N LEU A 277 6.32 -1.70 -10.39
CA LEU A 277 6.21 -0.25 -10.21
C LEU A 277 7.39 0.23 -9.37
N THR A 278 8.09 1.24 -9.86
CA THR A 278 9.15 1.91 -9.09
C THR A 278 8.61 3.26 -8.66
N LEU A 279 8.54 3.49 -7.35
CA LEU A 279 8.20 4.79 -6.77
C LEU A 279 9.42 5.72 -6.75
#